data_AF-A0AAV9SQN9-F1
#
_entry.id   AF-A0AAV9SQN9-F1
#
_cell.length_a   1.000
_cell.length_b   1.000
_cell.length_c   1.000
_cell.angle_alpha   90.00
_cell.angle_beta   90.00
_cell.angle_gamma   90.00
#
_symmetry.space_group_name_H-M   'P 1'
#
loop_
_entity.id
_entity.type
_entity.pdbx_description
1 polymer ?
#
loop_
_entity_poly.entity_id
_entity_poly.type
_entity_poly.pdbx_seq_one_letter_code
_entity_poly.pdbx_strand_id
1 'polypeptide(L)'
;MKEQIGVCSRSVFGVEPCQMSFLFFLMYAAAAGGVLALLESTPGCAQEFKIKGGTQQLSECLAQRVGWKNVRLGSAVMAIWQDAELARVMTTNDTFLCRAVIVTCPPHLA
;
A
#
# COMPACT_ATOMS: atom_id res chain seq x y z
N MET A 1 -11.41 -5.76 -27.68
CA MET A 1 -10.17 -5.65 -26.88
C MET A 1 -9.98 -4.26 -26.26
N LYS A 2 -10.13 -3.15 -27.01
CA LYS A 2 -9.98 -1.78 -26.49
C LYS A 2 -10.89 -1.47 -25.28
N GLU A 3 -12.17 -1.85 -25.35
CA GLU A 3 -13.12 -1.66 -24.24
C GLU A 3 -12.75 -2.46 -22.99
N GLN A 4 -12.30 -3.70 -23.16
CA GLN A 4 -11.90 -4.58 -22.06
C GLN A 4 -10.68 -4.02 -21.31
N ILE A 5 -9.70 -3.47 -22.05
CA ILE A 5 -8.55 -2.77 -21.45
C ILE A 5 -9.03 -1.52 -20.69
N GLY A 6 -9.98 -0.77 -21.25
CA GLY A 6 -10.58 0.39 -20.57
C GLY A 6 -11.29 0.04 -19.26
N VAL A 7 -12.03 -1.07 -19.22
CA VAL A 7 -12.67 -1.55 -17.98
C VAL A 7 -11.63 -2.03 -16.97
N CYS A 8 -10.62 -2.79 -17.42
CA CYS A 8 -9.52 -3.26 -16.58
C CYS A 8 -8.76 -2.10 -15.94
N SER A 9 -8.32 -1.11 -16.73
CA SER A 9 -7.58 0.05 -16.23
C SER A 9 -8.35 0.80 -15.14
N ARG A 10 -9.64 1.07 -15.35
CA ARG A 10 -10.47 1.79 -14.37
C ARG A 10 -10.73 0.97 -13.11
N SER A 11 -10.98 -0.33 -13.25
CA SER A 11 -11.35 -1.19 -12.11
C SER A 11 -10.15 -1.54 -11.23
N VAL A 12 -8.98 -1.77 -11.84
CA VAL A 12 -7.77 -2.17 -11.11
C VAL A 12 -6.97 -0.97 -10.62
N PHE A 13 -6.87 0.08 -11.45
CA PHE A 13 -5.95 1.19 -11.20
C PHE A 13 -6.63 2.53 -10.97
N GLY A 14 -7.95 2.63 -11.17
CA GLY A 14 -8.69 3.88 -10.97
C GLY A 14 -8.39 4.98 -12.00
N VAL A 15 -7.80 4.65 -13.15
CA VAL A 15 -7.43 5.62 -14.19
C VAL A 15 -7.79 5.11 -15.59
N GLU A 16 -7.88 6.02 -16.56
CA GLU A 16 -8.05 5.66 -17.97
C GLU A 16 -6.74 5.09 -18.55
N PRO A 17 -6.79 4.19 -19.56
CA PRO A 17 -5.59 3.63 -20.17
C PRO A 17 -4.60 4.68 -20.71
N CYS A 18 -5.10 5.82 -21.18
CA CYS A 18 -4.25 6.92 -21.70
C CYS A 18 -3.52 7.71 -20.60
N GLN A 19 -3.87 7.52 -19.33
CA GLN A 19 -3.23 8.17 -18.18
C GLN A 19 -2.13 7.31 -17.56
N MET A 20 -1.90 6.11 -18.10
CA MET A 20 -0.98 5.13 -17.53
C MET A 20 0.10 4.75 -18.52
N SER A 21 1.33 4.60 -18.02
CA SER A 21 2.39 3.96 -18.78
C SER A 21 2.01 2.51 -19.09
N PHE A 22 2.04 2.13 -20.37
CA PHE A 22 1.80 0.74 -20.76
C PHE A 22 2.84 -0.21 -20.16
N LEU A 23 4.08 0.24 -19.97
CA LEU A 23 5.12 -0.53 -19.29
C LEU A 23 4.75 -0.80 -17.82
N PHE A 24 4.19 0.20 -17.12
CA PHE A 24 3.72 0.03 -15.75
C PHE A 24 2.59 -1.00 -15.66
N PHE A 25 1.63 -0.94 -16.59
CA PHE A 25 0.56 -1.93 -16.69
C PHE A 25 1.11 -3.36 -16.83
N LEU A 26 2.05 -3.57 -17.75
CA LEU A 26 2.68 -4.88 -17.97
C LEU A 26 3.47 -5.36 -16.74
N MET A 27 4.23 -4.47 -16.12
CA MET A 27 4.99 -4.78 -14.91
C MET A 27 4.06 -5.20 -13.76
N TYR A 28 2.99 -4.45 -13.53
CA TYR A 28 2.02 -4.75 -12.47
C TYR A 28 1.32 -6.08 -12.71
N ALA A 29 0.86 -6.33 -13.94
CA ALA A 29 0.24 -7.61 -14.30
C ALA A 29 1.22 -8.78 -14.13
N ALA A 30 2.48 -8.63 -14.57
CA ALA A 30 3.49 -9.67 -14.41
C ALA A 30 3.77 -9.97 -12.92
N ALA A 31 3.87 -8.93 -12.08
CA ALA A 31 4.04 -9.10 -10.64
C ALA A 31 2.85 -9.80 -9.96
N ALA A 32 1.65 -9.66 -10.52
CA ALA A 32 0.43 -10.33 -10.06
C ALA A 32 0.24 -11.75 -10.66
N GLY A 33 1.21 -12.28 -11.41
CA GLY A 33 1.10 -13.60 -12.05
C GLY A 33 0.36 -13.61 -13.39
N GLY A 34 0.15 -12.44 -13.99
CA GLY A 34 -0.53 -12.24 -15.27
C GLY A 34 -1.86 -11.51 -15.13
N VAL A 35 -2.38 -11.03 -16.28
CA VAL A 35 -3.63 -10.25 -16.30
C VAL A 35 -4.83 -11.04 -15.79
N LEU A 36 -4.93 -12.35 -16.12
CA LEU A 36 -6.04 -13.18 -15.65
C LEU A 36 -5.97 -13.43 -14.14
N ALA A 37 -4.79 -13.76 -13.61
CA ALA A 37 -4.60 -13.96 -12.17
C ALA A 37 -4.96 -12.72 -11.34
N LEU A 38 -4.71 -11.53 -11.89
CA LEU A 38 -5.05 -10.25 -11.27
C LEU A 38 -6.56 -9.94 -11.26
N LEU A 39 -7.30 -10.38 -12.29
CA LEU A 39 -8.69 -9.98 -12.51
C LEU A 39 -9.73 -11.01 -12.03
N GLU A 40 -9.38 -12.28 -12.07
CA GLU A 40 -10.33 -13.37 -11.90
C GLU A 40 -10.58 -13.73 -10.43
N SER A 41 -11.70 -14.42 -10.22
CA SER A 41 -12.09 -15.01 -8.93
C SER A 41 -11.98 -16.54 -8.91
N THR A 42 -11.40 -17.13 -9.95
CA THR A 42 -11.14 -18.57 -10.02
C THR A 42 -10.06 -18.98 -9.00
N PRO A 43 -9.98 -20.27 -8.63
CA PRO A 43 -8.98 -20.75 -7.70
C PRO A 43 -7.56 -20.33 -8.07
N GLY A 44 -6.81 -19.81 -7.10
CA GLY A 44 -5.45 -19.28 -7.25
C GLY A 44 -5.35 -17.83 -7.75
N CYS A 45 -6.48 -17.12 -7.96
CA CYS A 45 -6.49 -15.74 -8.45
C CYS A 45 -6.76 -14.71 -7.34
N ALA A 46 -6.50 -13.43 -7.64
CA ALA A 46 -6.49 -12.34 -6.67
C ALA A 46 -7.80 -12.16 -5.89
N GLN A 47 -8.94 -12.51 -6.51
CA GLN A 47 -10.27 -12.29 -5.94
C GLN A 47 -10.90 -13.55 -5.31
N GLU A 48 -10.14 -14.65 -5.17
CA GLU A 48 -10.65 -15.94 -4.68
C GLU A 48 -11.20 -15.87 -3.24
N PHE A 49 -10.48 -15.22 -2.34
CA PHE A 49 -10.79 -15.26 -0.91
C PHE A 49 -11.17 -13.90 -0.33
N LYS A 50 -12.01 -13.97 0.71
CA LYS A 50 -12.33 -12.84 1.59
C LYS A 50 -12.09 -13.23 3.04
N ILE A 51 -11.72 -12.26 3.86
CA ILE A 51 -11.54 -12.45 5.30
C ILE A 51 -12.89 -12.22 5.97
N LYS A 52 -13.38 -13.23 6.70
CA LYS A 52 -14.62 -13.12 7.49
C LYS A 52 -14.45 -12.02 8.54
N GLY A 53 -15.37 -11.06 8.53
CA GLY A 53 -15.36 -9.90 9.42
C GLY A 53 -14.45 -8.74 8.98
N GLY A 54 -13.80 -8.81 7.82
CA GLY A 54 -13.09 -7.69 7.20
C GLY A 54 -11.57 -7.73 7.34
N THR A 55 -10.88 -7.14 6.35
CA THR A 55 -9.41 -7.15 6.25
C THR A 55 -8.71 -6.26 7.28
N GLN A 56 -9.41 -5.27 7.83
CA GLN A 56 -8.84 -4.36 8.84
C GLN A 56 -8.44 -5.08 10.14
N GLN A 57 -9.06 -6.23 10.42
CA GLN A 57 -8.68 -7.08 11.56
C GLN A 57 -7.20 -7.48 11.53
N LEU A 58 -6.58 -7.56 10.35
CA LEU A 58 -5.14 -7.85 10.25
C LEU A 58 -4.31 -6.77 10.97
N SER A 59 -4.60 -5.50 10.69
CA SER A 59 -3.93 -4.35 11.32
C SER A 59 -4.22 -4.30 12.82
N GLU A 60 -5.46 -4.55 13.23
CA GLU A 60 -5.87 -4.55 14.64
C GLU A 60 -5.20 -5.69 15.43
N CYS A 61 -5.16 -6.90 14.88
CA CYS A 61 -4.46 -8.04 15.49
C CYS A 61 -2.96 -7.76 15.63
N LEU A 62 -2.33 -7.13 14.62
CA LEU A 62 -0.92 -6.75 14.70
C LEU A 62 -0.69 -5.68 15.79
N ALA A 63 -1.55 -4.67 15.87
CA ALA A 63 -1.47 -3.65 16.92
C ALA A 63 -1.62 -4.25 18.33
N GLN A 64 -2.49 -5.25 18.51
CA GLN A 64 -2.60 -6.00 19.77
C GLN A 64 -1.32 -6.76 20.12
N ARG A 65 -0.71 -7.44 19.14
CA ARG A 65 0.53 -8.22 19.33
C ARG A 65 1.75 -7.36 19.62
N VAL A 66 1.91 -6.24 18.91
CA VAL A 66 3.00 -5.27 19.12
C VAL A 66 2.73 -4.42 20.38
N GLY A 67 1.47 -4.33 20.79
CA GLY A 67 0.98 -3.55 21.92
C GLY A 67 0.57 -2.14 21.50
N TRP A 68 -0.69 -1.77 21.79
CA TRP A 68 -1.28 -0.48 21.40
C TRP A 68 -0.50 0.76 21.89
N LYS A 69 0.22 0.64 23.01
CA LYS A 69 1.11 1.71 23.51
C LYS A 69 2.23 2.10 22.53
N ASN A 70 2.57 1.21 21.59
CA ASN A 70 3.58 1.42 20.56
C ASN A 70 2.98 1.92 19.23
N VAL A 71 1.65 2.08 19.14
CA VAL A 71 0.95 2.59 17.97
C VAL A 71 0.43 4.01 18.27
N ARG A 72 0.96 5.02 17.57
CA ARG A 72 0.61 6.42 17.77
C ARG A 72 -0.36 6.89 16.69
N LEU A 73 -1.65 6.92 17.02
CA LEU A 73 -2.69 7.50 16.18
C LEU A 73 -2.73 9.03 16.36
N GLY A 74 -3.26 9.76 15.37
CA GLY A 74 -3.35 11.23 15.42
C GLY A 74 -1.98 11.94 15.46
N SER A 75 -0.92 11.26 15.01
CA SER A 75 0.46 11.72 15.07
C SER A 75 1.05 11.75 13.66
N ALA A 76 0.54 12.64 12.80
CA ALA A 76 1.01 12.77 11.43
C ALA A 76 2.50 13.19 11.41
N VAL A 77 3.31 12.48 10.63
CA VAL A 77 4.72 12.82 10.42
C VAL A 77 4.79 14.05 9.49
N MET A 78 5.48 15.09 9.94
CA MET A 78 5.60 16.37 9.22
C MET A 78 6.97 16.53 8.58
N ALA A 79 8.02 15.93 9.15
CA ALA A 79 9.33 15.90 8.53
C ALA A 79 10.18 14.75 9.07
N ILE A 80 11.11 14.28 8.24
CA ILE A 80 12.15 13.32 8.61
C ILE A 80 13.49 13.93 8.23
N TRP A 81 14.38 14.08 9.21
CA TRP A 81 15.76 14.49 9.00
C TRP A 81 16.68 13.32 9.30
N GLN A 82 17.59 12.98 8.41
CA GLN A 82 18.49 11.85 8.59
C GLN A 82 19.94 12.28 8.37
N ASP A 83 20.82 11.84 9.25
CA ASP A 83 22.27 11.88 9.09
C ASP A 83 22.85 10.46 9.00
N ALA A 84 24.17 10.32 9.06
CA ALA A 84 24.86 9.04 8.93
C ALA A 84 24.56 8.06 10.08
N GLU A 85 24.10 8.53 11.23
CA GLU A 85 23.93 7.72 12.45
C GLU A 85 22.45 7.57 12.85
N LEU A 86 21.67 8.64 12.75
CA LEU A 86 20.31 8.72 13.26
C LEU A 86 19.34 9.43 12.31
N ALA A 87 18.07 9.13 12.49
CA ALA A 87 16.94 9.82 11.91
C ALA A 87 16.08 10.47 13.01
N ARG A 88 15.73 11.73 12.78
CA ARG A 88 14.81 12.54 13.58
C ARG A 88 13.48 12.66 12.86
N VAL A 89 12.44 12.09 13.45
CA VAL A 89 11.07 12.13 12.93
C VAL A 89 10.28 13.14 13.74
N MET A 90 9.81 14.19 13.09
CA MET A 90 8.94 15.20 13.71
C MET A 90 7.49 14.90 13.33
N THR A 91 6.62 14.86 14.33
CA THR A 91 5.18 14.73 14.14
C THR A 91 4.47 16.01 14.55
N THR A 92 3.15 16.05 14.42
CA THR A 92 2.34 17.19 14.89
C THR A 92 2.49 17.46 16.39
N ASN A 93 2.83 16.45 17.20
CA ASN A 93 2.83 16.55 18.66
C ASN A 93 4.16 16.16 19.32
N ASP A 94 5.00 15.37 18.63
CA ASP A 94 6.18 14.73 19.23
C ASP A 94 7.39 14.77 18.29
N THR A 95 8.56 14.44 18.84
CA THR A 95 9.78 14.19 18.06
C THR A 95 10.41 12.88 18.51
N PHE A 96 10.77 12.03 17.55
CA PHE A 96 11.40 10.73 17.77
C PHE A 96 12.81 10.72 17.20
N LEU A 97 13.74 10.10 17.92
CA LEU A 97 15.06 9.76 17.43
C LEU A 97 15.15 8.25 17.27
N CYS A 98 15.64 7.80 16.11
CA CYS A 98 15.73 6.39 15.78
C CYS A 98 16.91 6.14 14.83
N ARG A 99 17.35 4.88 14.73
CA ARG A 99 18.44 4.49 13.82
C ARG A 99 17.97 4.27 12.38
N ALA A 100 16.67 4.04 12.19
CA ALA A 100 16.08 3.77 10.89
C ALA A 100 14.61 4.18 10.90
N VAL A 101 14.12 4.64 9.75
CA VAL A 101 12.72 4.94 9.50
C VAL A 101 12.25 4.10 8.32
N ILE A 102 11.08 3.47 8.47
CA ILE A 102 10.40 2.78 7.36
C ILE A 102 9.16 3.62 7.03
N VAL A 103 9.15 4.21 5.83
CA VAL A 103 8.02 4.99 5.33
C VAL A 103 7.11 4.04 4.55
N THR A 104 5.89 3.82 5.07
CA THR A 104 4.93 2.86 4.51
C THR A 104 3.73 3.52 3.84
N CYS A 105 3.74 4.85 3.66
CA CYS A 105 2.72 5.56 2.90
C CYS A 105 2.98 5.45 1.38
N PRO A 106 1.96 5.66 0.53
CA PRO A 106 2.15 5.79 -0.91
C PRO A 106 3.22 6.85 -1.24
N PRO A 107 4.03 6.67 -2.33
CA PRO A 107 5.13 7.58 -2.66
C PRO A 107 4.75 9.05 -2.84
N HIS A 108 3.52 9.34 -3.24
CA HIS A 108 3.05 10.72 -3.41
C HIS A 108 2.67 11.41 -2.08
N LEU A 109 2.65 10.65 -0.97
CA LEU A 109 2.45 11.14 0.40
C LEU A 109 3.75 11.05 1.23
N ALA A 110 4.83 10.53 0.64
CA ALA A 110 6.11 10.31 1.31
C ALA A 110 7.02 11.54 1.22
#